data_AF-A0A067SDE0-F1
#
_entry.id   AF-A0A067SDE0-F1
#
_cell.length_a   1.000
_cell.length_b   1.000
_cell.length_c   1.000
_cell.angle_alpha   90.00
_cell.angle_beta   90.00
_cell.angle_gamma   90.00
#
_symmetry.space_group_name_H-M   'P 1'
#
loop_
_entity.id
_entity.type
_entity.pdbx_description
1 polymer ?
#
loop_
_entity_poly.entity_id
_entity_poly.type
_entity_poly.pdbx_seq_one_letter_code
_entity_poly.pdbx_strand_id
1 'polypeptide(L)'
;MQSTSSAAVSQGQTNQSYSPRVDSLLLAAYPWNTDSLTEPSLSDVFQGQGSLNRSLRRLARTLDTFEINFNEGLITGDALLRRHLLIQDANPAVPTPSQALVAYKSGGRKTVKVYNDIVLLLCLYRILDIGAKLLDRQCNVPVPRHPKLTLPKLTFRKHLLNDCQMILQAARVNFQSQAQLELPYSPDNVHVNSMQFLGRLVKTASGFQTLWNLQLAAMHLRHLLTTEYTSEEAIPDLPENLEDLFFPSETVSNALTEEEKELFHKIAVDTTPAGFRLPLQIALLVSPIFLLSSLKLVSAVWDKEELLCFSKTLGNQKPEVISSIEKMIWTALFDIAEGSTQPYLAMRRLVTELPWTDIEAMTASEIEWFKPVNAELPATGHNFIVGPISPNWPMALVLRPLLPGPIASGSEQRRNENQDGEEDAEHDSDPDPDVPAPAPEPAPEESAPEPAPEPAPEPAPEPEESTGDAPAGPADSK
;
A
#
# COMPACT_ATOMS: atom_id res chain seq x y z
N MET A 1 10.49 -19.04 72.33
CA MET A 1 9.60 -18.38 71.34
C MET A 1 10.42 -17.36 70.58
N GLN A 2 11.01 -17.76 69.46
CA GLN A 2 11.63 -16.87 68.47
C GLN A 2 11.00 -17.26 67.15
N SER A 3 10.20 -16.36 66.58
CA SER A 3 9.55 -16.55 65.28
C SER A 3 10.37 -15.82 64.22
N THR A 4 11.08 -16.59 63.40
CA THR A 4 11.72 -16.12 62.17
C THR A 4 10.67 -16.06 61.06
N SER A 5 10.32 -14.84 60.64
CA SER A 5 9.48 -14.59 59.45
C SER A 5 10.39 -14.55 58.22
N SER A 6 10.24 -15.52 57.33
CA SER A 6 10.88 -15.57 56.02
C SER A 6 10.09 -14.70 55.04
N ALA A 7 10.59 -13.51 54.73
CA ALA A 7 10.07 -12.70 53.64
C ALA A 7 10.54 -13.30 52.30
N ALA A 8 9.58 -13.76 51.50
CA ALA A 8 9.80 -14.17 50.12
C ALA A 8 10.14 -12.92 49.29
N VAL A 9 11.34 -12.91 48.71
CA VAL A 9 11.75 -11.92 47.71
C VAL A 9 11.04 -12.28 46.40
N SER A 10 9.96 -11.58 46.09
CA SER A 10 9.37 -11.61 44.75
C SER A 10 10.42 -11.05 43.78
N GLN A 11 10.98 -11.92 42.95
CA GLN A 11 11.80 -11.53 41.81
C GLN A 11 10.92 -10.71 40.86
N GLY A 12 11.14 -9.40 40.83
CA GLY A 12 10.53 -8.53 39.84
C GLY A 12 10.97 -8.99 38.45
N GLN A 13 10.02 -9.41 37.63
CA GLN A 13 10.23 -9.53 36.20
C GLN A 13 10.68 -8.15 35.71
N THR A 14 11.91 -8.07 35.22
CA THR A 14 12.36 -6.89 34.49
C THR A 14 11.45 -6.76 33.28
N ASN A 15 10.56 -5.77 33.29
CA ASN A 15 9.76 -5.39 32.13
C ASN A 15 10.73 -5.02 31.00
N GLN A 16 11.06 -5.98 30.15
CA GLN A 16 11.78 -5.70 28.91
C GLN A 16 10.86 -4.82 28.07
N SER A 17 11.37 -3.66 27.66
CA SER A 17 10.67 -2.76 26.76
C SER A 17 10.82 -3.32 25.34
N TYR A 18 9.70 -3.71 24.74
CA TYR A 18 9.57 -4.12 23.35
C TYR A 18 9.12 -2.94 22.49
N SER A 19 9.89 -2.58 21.47
CA SER A 19 9.42 -1.70 20.41
C SER A 19 9.06 -2.54 19.19
N PRO A 20 7.88 -2.34 18.56
CA PRO A 20 7.55 -2.97 17.29
C PRO A 20 8.71 -2.87 16.28
N ARG A 21 9.34 -1.69 16.16
CA ARG A 21 10.47 -1.51 15.26
C ARG A 21 11.62 -2.42 15.62
N VAL A 22 12.04 -2.45 16.88
CA VAL A 22 13.28 -3.16 17.28
C VAL A 22 13.09 -4.67 17.28
N ASP A 23 11.93 -5.14 17.73
CA ASP A 23 11.69 -6.55 18.08
C ASP A 23 10.92 -7.33 17.01
N SER A 24 10.33 -6.66 16.01
CA SER A 24 9.59 -7.33 14.95
C SER A 24 10.51 -7.87 13.85
N LEU A 25 10.50 -9.19 13.62
CA LEU A 25 11.18 -9.79 12.47
C LEU A 25 10.59 -9.31 11.13
N LEU A 26 9.28 -9.05 11.11
CA LEU A 26 8.59 -8.57 9.91
C LEU A 26 9.12 -7.18 9.52
N LEU A 27 9.17 -6.23 10.45
CA LEU A 27 9.68 -4.88 10.20
C LEU A 27 11.20 -4.90 9.95
N ALA A 28 11.93 -5.75 10.67
CA ALA A 28 13.36 -5.95 10.49
C ALA A 28 13.76 -6.33 9.08
N ALA A 29 13.01 -7.24 8.48
CA ALA A 29 13.31 -7.77 7.16
C ALA A 29 12.53 -7.08 6.03
N TYR A 30 11.92 -5.93 6.32
CA TYR A 30 11.19 -5.15 5.33
C TYR A 30 12.14 -4.24 4.53
N PRO A 31 11.94 -4.05 3.21
CA PRO A 31 12.85 -3.30 2.35
C PRO A 31 12.74 -1.78 2.53
N TRP A 32 13.36 -1.24 3.57
CA TRP A 32 13.46 0.21 3.84
C TRP A 32 14.42 0.93 2.90
N ASN A 33 14.24 2.24 2.70
CA ASN A 33 15.15 3.06 1.87
C ASN A 33 16.16 3.84 2.68
N THR A 34 15.86 4.14 3.94
CA THR A 34 16.67 4.96 4.84
C THR A 34 16.91 4.24 6.16
N ASP A 35 17.81 4.79 6.97
CA ASP A 35 18.05 4.38 8.34
C ASP A 35 17.21 5.18 9.36
N SER A 36 16.16 5.87 8.91
CA SER A 36 15.33 6.71 9.79
C SER A 36 14.66 5.92 10.91
N LEU A 37 14.41 4.63 10.68
CA LEU A 37 13.87 3.73 11.70
C LEU A 37 14.89 3.35 12.78
N THR A 38 16.15 3.79 12.65
CA THR A 38 17.21 3.54 13.62
C THR A 38 17.28 4.53 14.75
N GLU A 39 16.62 5.67 14.61
CA GLU A 39 16.57 6.68 15.66
C GLU A 39 15.75 6.18 16.86
N PRO A 40 16.16 6.47 18.11
CA PRO A 40 15.40 6.12 19.30
C PRO A 40 13.97 6.69 19.25
N SER A 41 13.83 7.97 18.90
CA SER A 41 12.55 8.62 18.60
C SER A 41 12.47 8.93 17.10
N LEU A 42 11.38 8.54 16.48
CA LEU A 42 11.11 8.85 15.08
C LEU A 42 10.95 10.36 14.89
N SER A 43 10.43 11.07 15.89
CA SER A 43 10.22 12.52 15.78
C SER A 43 11.54 13.30 15.68
N ASP A 44 12.63 12.78 16.24
CA ASP A 44 13.96 13.36 16.14
C ASP A 44 14.53 13.27 14.72
N VAL A 45 13.94 12.46 13.85
CA VAL A 45 14.30 12.39 12.44
C VAL A 45 14.03 13.73 11.73
N PHE A 46 13.01 14.48 12.16
CA PHE A 46 12.44 15.58 11.37
C PHE A 46 12.64 16.95 12.03
N GLN A 47 13.87 17.46 12.12
CA GLN A 47 14.21 18.66 12.91
C GLN A 47 14.05 20.01 12.18
N GLY A 48 13.77 20.02 10.87
CA GLY A 48 13.68 21.26 10.07
C GLY A 48 12.45 22.14 10.37
N GLN A 49 12.50 23.40 9.90
CA GLN A 49 11.40 24.38 10.05
C GLN A 49 10.36 24.33 8.92
N GLY A 50 10.65 23.65 7.81
CA GLY A 50 9.74 23.54 6.67
C GLY A 50 8.40 22.90 7.05
N SER A 51 7.33 23.21 6.30
CA SER A 51 5.98 22.62 6.48
C SER A 51 6.06 21.10 6.56
N LEU A 52 6.73 20.48 5.59
CA LEU A 52 6.85 19.03 5.47
C LEU A 52 7.55 18.41 6.68
N ASN A 53 8.62 19.05 7.19
CA ASN A 53 9.29 18.61 8.41
C ASN A 53 8.34 18.63 9.61
N ARG A 54 7.54 19.69 9.77
CA ARG A 54 6.58 19.80 10.89
C ARG A 54 5.49 18.73 10.80
N SER A 55 4.95 18.51 9.60
CA SER A 55 3.93 17.50 9.32
C SER A 55 4.44 16.08 9.60
N LEU A 56 5.62 15.73 9.07
CA LEU A 56 6.25 14.43 9.32
C LEU A 56 6.64 14.24 10.79
N ARG A 57 7.14 15.29 11.46
CA ARG A 57 7.43 15.25 12.90
C ARG A 57 6.17 14.95 13.71
N ARG A 58 5.03 15.53 13.35
CA ARG A 58 3.76 15.26 14.03
C ARG A 58 3.38 13.79 13.90
N LEU A 59 3.35 13.25 12.67
CA LEU A 59 3.08 11.83 12.42
C LEU A 59 4.06 10.92 13.17
N ALA A 60 5.35 11.28 13.17
CA ALA A 60 6.39 10.53 13.86
C ALA A 60 6.18 10.50 15.39
N ARG A 61 5.74 11.61 16.00
CA ARG A 61 5.37 11.62 17.43
C ARG A 61 4.18 10.71 17.72
N THR A 62 3.18 10.71 16.83
CA THR A 62 2.05 9.80 16.97
C THR A 62 2.51 8.34 16.94
N LEU A 63 3.43 7.99 16.05
CA LEU A 63 4.01 6.64 16.02
C LEU A 63 4.88 6.34 17.25
N ASP A 64 5.67 7.30 17.75
CA ASP A 64 6.41 7.13 19.00
C ASP A 64 5.45 6.84 20.17
N THR A 65 4.35 7.57 20.31
CA THR A 65 3.32 7.32 21.32
C THR A 65 2.68 5.95 21.14
N PHE A 66 2.34 5.57 19.90
CA PHE A 66 1.81 4.25 19.59
C PHE A 66 2.79 3.15 20.02
N GLU A 67 4.09 3.28 19.74
CA GLU A 67 5.09 2.28 20.12
C GLU A 67 5.22 2.13 21.63
N ILE A 68 5.13 3.24 22.38
CA ILE A 68 5.11 3.22 23.86
C ILE A 68 3.88 2.46 24.36
N ASN A 69 2.69 2.82 23.87
CA ASN A 69 1.44 2.17 24.28
C ASN A 69 1.40 0.69 23.87
N PHE A 70 1.92 0.38 22.69
CA PHE A 70 2.10 -0.98 22.22
C PHE A 70 3.04 -1.71 23.16
N ASN A 71 4.21 -1.17 23.51
CA ASN A 71 5.12 -1.80 24.47
C ASN A 71 4.42 -2.12 25.80
N GLU A 72 3.66 -1.16 26.33
CA GLU A 72 2.98 -1.26 27.63
C GLU A 72 1.76 -2.20 27.61
N GLY A 73 1.42 -2.78 26.45
CA GLY A 73 0.26 -3.67 26.30
C GLY A 73 -1.07 -2.93 26.42
N LEU A 74 -1.08 -1.62 26.14
CA LEU A 74 -2.26 -0.76 26.18
C LEU A 74 -3.08 -0.82 24.88
N ILE A 75 -2.54 -1.42 23.83
CA ILE A 75 -3.23 -1.54 22.55
C ILE A 75 -4.20 -2.72 22.59
N THR A 76 -5.48 -2.44 22.50
CA THR A 76 -6.54 -3.45 22.58
C THR A 76 -6.44 -4.48 21.45
N GLY A 77 -6.28 -5.76 21.80
CA GLY A 77 -6.25 -6.88 20.85
C GLY A 77 -4.91 -7.05 20.10
N ASP A 78 -3.84 -6.46 20.60
CA ASP A 78 -2.49 -6.49 20.03
C ASP A 78 -1.84 -7.89 20.00
N ALA A 79 -2.27 -8.83 20.83
CA ALA A 79 -1.65 -10.16 20.93
C ALA A 79 -1.54 -10.89 19.58
N LEU A 80 -2.58 -10.80 18.75
CA LEU A 80 -2.53 -11.37 17.39
C LEU A 80 -1.59 -10.58 16.47
N LEU A 81 -1.57 -9.26 16.60
CA LEU A 81 -0.67 -8.40 15.84
C LEU A 81 0.79 -8.68 16.20
N ARG A 82 1.15 -8.75 17.49
CA ARG A 82 2.49 -9.15 17.98
C ARG A 82 2.96 -10.47 17.37
N ARG A 83 2.08 -11.47 17.37
CA ARG A 83 2.37 -12.77 16.78
C ARG A 83 2.69 -12.65 15.29
N HIS A 84 1.97 -11.84 14.54
CA HIS A 84 2.23 -11.66 13.10
C HIS A 84 3.40 -10.71 12.80
N LEU A 85 3.71 -9.80 13.73
CA LEU A 85 4.96 -9.04 13.73
C LEU A 85 6.17 -9.92 14.10
N LEU A 86 5.93 -11.17 14.50
CA LEU A 86 6.96 -12.15 14.90
C LEU A 86 7.86 -11.60 16.02
N ILE A 87 7.26 -10.86 16.95
CA ILE A 87 7.94 -10.39 18.16
C ILE A 87 8.11 -11.62 19.06
N GLN A 88 9.35 -11.94 19.43
CA GLN A 88 9.62 -13.06 20.33
C GLN A 88 9.16 -12.70 21.74
N ASP A 89 8.30 -13.53 22.33
CA ASP A 89 7.98 -13.41 23.75
C ASP A 89 9.26 -13.70 24.57
N ALA A 90 9.58 -12.87 25.57
CA ALA A 90 10.76 -13.05 26.44
C ALA A 90 10.75 -14.33 27.30
N ASN A 91 9.82 -15.26 27.07
CA ASN A 91 9.83 -16.55 27.75
C ASN A 91 10.41 -17.65 26.83
N PRO A 92 11.74 -17.82 26.80
CA PRO A 92 12.42 -18.81 25.95
C PRO A 92 12.11 -20.27 26.32
N ALA A 93 11.37 -20.51 27.41
CA ALA A 93 11.07 -21.85 27.91
C ALA A 93 9.97 -22.58 27.12
N VAL A 94 9.19 -21.88 26.29
CA VAL A 94 8.17 -22.50 25.45
C VAL A 94 8.70 -22.53 24.01
N PRO A 95 9.04 -23.71 23.45
CA PRO A 95 9.43 -23.81 22.05
C PRO A 95 8.30 -23.22 21.21
N THR A 96 8.60 -22.13 20.52
CA THR A 96 7.62 -21.38 19.74
C THR A 96 7.07 -22.32 18.67
N PRO A 97 5.77 -22.65 18.66
CA PRO A 97 5.19 -23.45 17.59
C PRO A 97 5.51 -22.75 16.28
N SER A 98 5.95 -23.53 15.29
CA SER A 98 6.35 -23.13 13.93
C SER A 98 5.87 -21.72 13.58
N GLN A 99 6.82 -20.81 13.34
CA GLN A 99 6.63 -19.40 12.93
C GLN A 99 5.91 -19.24 11.57
N ALA A 100 5.20 -20.27 11.11
CA ALA A 100 4.28 -20.16 9.99
C ALA A 100 3.17 -19.17 10.36
N LEU A 101 3.22 -18.01 9.72
CA LEU A 101 2.13 -17.03 9.74
C LEU A 101 0.83 -17.73 9.35
N VAL A 102 -0.24 -17.44 10.08
CA VAL A 102 -1.57 -17.96 9.74
C VAL A 102 -1.94 -17.32 8.40
N ALA A 103 -2.06 -18.14 7.35
CA ALA A 103 -2.40 -17.67 6.02
C ALA A 103 -3.69 -16.83 6.08
N TYR A 104 -3.72 -15.69 5.38
CA TYR A 104 -4.84 -14.77 5.39
C TYR A 104 -6.17 -15.46 5.03
N LYS A 105 -6.13 -16.32 4.01
CA LYS A 105 -7.31 -17.01 3.44
C LYS A 105 -7.89 -18.13 4.31
N SER A 106 -7.15 -18.62 5.32
CA SER A 106 -7.64 -19.64 6.25
C SER A 106 -8.16 -19.05 7.57
N GLY A 107 -7.96 -17.75 7.78
CA GLY A 107 -8.34 -17.07 9.00
C GLY A 107 -9.74 -16.47 8.95
N GLY A 108 -10.50 -16.59 10.03
CA GLY A 108 -11.76 -15.85 10.20
C GLY A 108 -11.53 -14.33 10.31
N ARG A 109 -12.58 -13.56 10.63
CA ARG A 109 -12.56 -12.08 10.72
C ARG A 109 -11.36 -11.48 11.48
N LYS A 110 -10.85 -12.19 12.50
CA LYS A 110 -9.69 -11.75 13.30
C LYS A 110 -8.41 -11.68 12.47
N THR A 111 -8.18 -12.60 11.54
CA THR A 111 -6.98 -12.60 10.69
C THR A 111 -7.03 -11.47 9.68
N VAL A 112 -8.20 -11.19 9.09
CA VAL A 112 -8.39 -10.05 8.18
C VAL A 112 -8.02 -8.73 8.86
N LYS A 113 -8.49 -8.51 10.09
CA LYS A 113 -8.12 -7.33 10.89
C LYS A 113 -6.61 -7.22 11.08
N VAL A 114 -5.94 -8.30 11.45
CA VAL A 114 -4.48 -8.27 11.72
C VAL A 114 -3.69 -7.91 10.48
N TYR A 115 -4.07 -8.43 9.30
CA TYR A 115 -3.40 -8.04 8.06
C TYR A 115 -3.68 -6.57 7.69
N ASN A 116 -4.88 -6.05 7.95
CA ASN A 116 -5.15 -4.62 7.81
C ASN A 116 -4.25 -3.79 8.74
N ASP A 117 -4.13 -4.18 10.01
CA ASP A 117 -3.30 -3.52 11.01
C ASP A 117 -1.81 -3.51 10.59
N ILE A 118 -1.31 -4.62 10.02
CA ILE A 118 0.06 -4.72 9.50
C ILE A 118 0.28 -3.82 8.28
N VAL A 119 -0.64 -3.84 7.31
CA VAL A 119 -0.59 -2.98 6.13
C VAL A 119 -0.54 -1.52 6.53
N LEU A 120 -1.40 -1.13 7.47
CA LEU A 120 -1.48 0.22 7.99
C LEU A 120 -0.18 0.62 8.69
N LEU A 121 0.32 -0.20 9.61
CA LEU A 121 1.57 0.07 10.33
C LEU A 121 2.75 0.23 9.36
N LEU A 122 2.87 -0.65 8.37
CA LEU A 122 3.90 -0.55 7.33
C LEU A 122 3.74 0.72 6.48
N CYS A 123 2.51 1.11 6.13
CA CYS A 123 2.25 2.36 5.42
C CYS A 123 2.72 3.58 6.24
N LEU A 124 2.43 3.62 7.54
CA LEU A 124 2.84 4.72 8.42
C LEU A 124 4.37 4.85 8.49
N TYR A 125 5.09 3.75 8.73
CA TYR A 125 6.56 3.77 8.70
C TYR A 125 7.12 4.12 7.32
N ARG A 126 6.48 3.64 6.24
CA ARG A 126 6.90 3.94 4.88
C ARG A 126 6.75 5.42 4.52
N ILE A 127 5.71 6.10 5.02
CA ILE A 127 5.57 7.56 4.86
C ILE A 127 6.76 8.28 5.47
N LEU A 128 7.19 7.90 6.68
CA LEU A 128 8.36 8.49 7.33
C LEU A 128 9.66 8.19 6.56
N ASP A 129 9.85 6.95 6.11
CA ASP A 129 10.99 6.52 5.30
C ASP A 129 11.11 7.34 3.99
N ILE A 130 9.99 7.51 3.28
CA ILE A 130 9.91 8.34 2.07
C ILE A 130 10.18 9.81 2.42
N GLY A 131 9.54 10.33 3.47
CA GLY A 131 9.71 11.72 3.90
C GLY A 131 11.17 12.05 4.23
N ALA A 132 11.86 11.17 4.95
CA ALA A 132 13.27 11.31 5.25
C ALA A 132 14.16 11.30 3.99
N LYS A 133 13.84 10.41 3.02
CA LYS A 133 14.52 10.37 1.73
C LYS A 133 14.29 11.65 0.90
N LEU A 134 13.06 12.20 0.90
CA LEU A 134 12.75 13.44 0.18
C LEU A 134 13.45 14.66 0.77
N LEU A 135 13.65 14.67 2.09
CA LEU A 135 14.40 15.69 2.81
C LEU A 135 15.92 15.49 2.70
N ASP A 136 16.38 14.55 1.86
CA ASP A 136 17.78 14.20 1.63
C ASP A 136 18.56 13.98 2.94
N ARG A 137 17.91 13.34 3.93
CA ARG A 137 18.56 12.96 5.20
C ARG A 137 19.72 12.00 4.89
N GLN A 138 20.89 12.29 5.46
CA GLN A 138 22.03 11.38 5.37
C GLN A 138 21.77 10.10 6.17
N CYS A 139 22.02 8.96 5.54
CA CYS A 139 22.05 7.67 6.22
C CYS A 139 23.38 7.52 6.96
N ASN A 140 23.31 7.39 8.28
CA ASN A 140 24.44 7.13 9.16
C ASN A 140 24.69 5.63 9.34
N VAL A 141 23.64 4.83 9.21
CA VAL A 141 23.68 3.37 9.30
C VAL A 141 23.43 2.76 7.92
N PRO A 142 24.26 1.80 7.47
CA PRO A 142 23.99 1.08 6.23
C PRO A 142 22.66 0.34 6.28
N VAL A 143 21.77 0.67 5.35
CA VAL A 143 20.45 0.04 5.21
C VAL A 143 20.63 -1.39 4.65
N PRO A 144 20.02 -2.43 5.27
CA PRO A 144 20.05 -3.79 4.74
C PRO A 144 19.55 -3.85 3.30
N ARG A 145 20.25 -4.60 2.44
CA ARG A 145 19.90 -4.71 1.03
C ARG A 145 18.97 -5.90 0.83
N HIS A 146 17.80 -5.63 0.27
CA HIS A 146 16.79 -6.62 -0.08
C HIS A 146 16.73 -6.71 -1.60
N PRO A 147 17.19 -7.83 -2.20
CA PRO A 147 17.11 -8.01 -3.63
C PRO A 147 15.65 -8.13 -4.06
N LYS A 148 15.38 -7.76 -5.30
CA LYS A 148 14.11 -8.11 -5.93
C LYS A 148 14.03 -9.64 -6.04
N LEU A 149 12.94 -10.20 -5.52
CA LEU A 149 12.61 -11.61 -5.63
C LEU A 149 11.62 -11.82 -6.77
N THR A 150 11.33 -13.09 -7.07
CA THR A 150 10.29 -13.42 -8.03
C THR A 150 8.95 -12.91 -7.52
N LEU A 151 8.39 -11.93 -8.25
CA LEU A 151 7.16 -11.28 -7.85
C LEU A 151 5.99 -12.27 -7.97
N PRO A 152 5.15 -12.39 -6.93
CA PRO A 152 4.08 -13.37 -6.91
C PRO A 152 2.99 -13.02 -7.91
N LYS A 153 2.26 -14.04 -8.36
CA LYS A 153 1.08 -13.84 -9.20
C LYS A 153 0.01 -13.10 -8.41
N LEU A 154 -0.39 -11.92 -8.90
CA LEU A 154 -1.52 -11.18 -8.35
C LEU A 154 -2.84 -11.69 -8.93
N THR A 155 -3.87 -11.68 -8.09
CA THR A 155 -5.25 -12.00 -8.50
C THR A 155 -5.87 -10.90 -9.36
N PHE A 156 -5.43 -9.65 -9.21
CA PHE A 156 -5.99 -8.50 -9.93
C PHE A 156 -5.22 -8.12 -11.20
N ARG A 157 -5.97 -7.65 -12.22
CA ARG A 157 -5.55 -7.09 -13.54
C ARG A 157 -4.04 -7.04 -13.80
N LYS A 158 -3.46 -8.20 -14.17
CA LYS A 158 -2.01 -8.38 -14.40
C LYS A 158 -1.37 -7.32 -15.29
N HIS A 159 -2.11 -6.83 -16.29
CA HIS A 159 -1.59 -5.84 -17.23
C HIS A 159 -1.19 -4.50 -16.59
N LEU A 160 -1.77 -4.15 -15.42
CA LEU A 160 -1.46 -2.89 -14.77
C LEU A 160 0.00 -2.80 -14.33
N LEU A 161 0.60 -3.91 -13.88
CA LEU A 161 1.95 -3.91 -13.28
C LEU A 161 3.04 -4.34 -14.26
N ASN A 162 2.68 -4.76 -15.46
CA ASN A 162 3.64 -5.37 -16.38
C ASN A 162 4.65 -4.38 -16.96
N ASP A 163 4.23 -3.12 -17.10
CA ASP A 163 4.98 -2.12 -17.86
C ASP A 163 4.75 -0.73 -17.25
N CYS A 164 5.70 -0.29 -16.41
CA CYS A 164 5.62 1.04 -15.83
C CYS A 164 5.87 2.16 -16.85
N GLN A 165 6.61 1.88 -17.93
CA GLN A 165 6.89 2.86 -18.98
C GLN A 165 5.60 3.22 -19.73
N MET A 166 4.80 2.22 -20.09
CA MET A 166 3.48 2.43 -20.71
C MET A 166 2.53 3.22 -19.80
N ILE A 167 2.54 2.98 -18.48
CA ILE A 167 1.71 3.77 -17.54
C ILE A 167 2.10 5.25 -17.63
N LEU A 168 3.40 5.56 -17.59
CA LEU A 168 3.91 6.94 -17.64
C LEU A 168 3.57 7.61 -18.98
N GLN A 169 3.81 6.91 -20.10
CA GLN A 169 3.51 7.41 -21.44
C GLN A 169 2.01 7.63 -21.65
N ALA A 170 1.18 6.68 -21.24
CA ALA A 170 -0.28 6.82 -21.31
C ALA A 170 -0.77 7.99 -20.45
N ALA A 171 -0.23 8.16 -19.24
CA ALA A 171 -0.57 9.29 -18.38
C ALA A 171 -0.21 10.64 -19.04
N ARG A 172 0.95 10.73 -19.70
CA ARG A 172 1.38 11.90 -20.47
C ARG A 172 0.42 12.23 -21.60
N VAL A 173 0.15 11.25 -22.47
CA VAL A 173 -0.74 11.43 -23.63
C VAL A 173 -2.15 11.79 -23.20
N ASN A 174 -2.70 11.08 -22.21
CA ASN A 174 -4.05 11.33 -21.70
C ASN A 174 -4.17 12.71 -21.07
N PHE A 175 -3.17 13.16 -20.30
CA PHE A 175 -3.23 14.49 -19.69
C PHE A 175 -3.10 15.61 -20.73
N GLN A 176 -2.27 15.42 -21.76
CA GLN A 176 -2.08 16.41 -22.83
C GLN A 176 -3.29 16.52 -23.79
N SER A 177 -4.04 15.44 -23.97
CA SER A 177 -5.24 15.44 -24.83
C SER A 177 -6.47 16.07 -24.19
N GLN A 178 -6.40 16.37 -22.88
CA GLN A 178 -7.53 16.88 -22.10
C GLN A 178 -7.51 18.40 -22.00
N ALA A 179 -8.70 19.01 -22.11
CA ALA A 179 -8.88 20.45 -21.93
C ALA A 179 -8.43 20.92 -20.54
N GLN A 180 -7.95 22.16 -20.44
CA GLN A 180 -7.42 22.73 -19.20
C GLN A 180 -8.47 22.72 -18.08
N LEU A 181 -8.22 21.90 -17.05
CA LEU A 181 -8.96 21.85 -15.79
C LEU A 181 -8.30 22.76 -14.75
N GLU A 182 -7.76 23.90 -15.18
CA GLU A 182 -7.19 24.86 -14.24
C GLU A 182 -8.30 25.47 -13.39
N LEU A 183 -8.20 25.24 -12.09
CA LEU A 183 -9.17 25.72 -11.13
C LEU A 183 -8.60 26.87 -10.32
N PRO A 184 -9.44 27.86 -9.94
CA PRO A 184 -9.09 28.81 -8.90
C PRO A 184 -8.70 28.01 -7.65
N TYR A 185 -7.48 28.23 -7.18
CA TYR A 185 -6.94 27.55 -6.02
C TYR A 185 -6.75 28.57 -4.89
N SER A 186 -7.39 28.35 -3.75
CA SER A 186 -7.24 29.22 -2.57
C SER A 186 -6.52 28.49 -1.45
N PRO A 187 -5.25 28.80 -1.12
CA PRO A 187 -4.48 28.04 -0.13
C PRO A 187 -5.10 28.04 1.29
N ASP A 188 -6.07 28.91 1.57
CA ASP A 188 -6.65 29.14 2.89
C ASP A 188 -7.48 27.95 3.41
N ASN A 189 -8.01 27.09 2.53
CA ASN A 189 -8.76 25.89 2.96
C ASN A 189 -8.52 24.68 2.04
N VAL A 190 -7.41 23.99 2.28
CA VAL A 190 -6.99 22.82 1.48
C VAL A 190 -8.03 21.70 1.47
N HIS A 191 -8.79 21.50 2.55
CA HIS A 191 -9.84 20.48 2.62
C HIS A 191 -11.00 20.82 1.68
N VAL A 192 -11.48 22.07 1.72
CA VAL A 192 -12.53 22.56 0.80
C VAL A 192 -12.06 22.49 -0.65
N ASN A 193 -10.84 22.94 -0.95
CA ASN A 193 -10.31 22.86 -2.32
C ASN A 193 -10.21 21.42 -2.84
N SER A 194 -9.71 20.52 -1.99
CA SER A 194 -9.59 19.09 -2.32
C SER A 194 -10.95 18.50 -2.69
N MET A 195 -11.98 18.94 -1.99
CA MET A 195 -13.34 18.53 -2.22
C MET A 195 -13.94 19.14 -3.47
N GLN A 196 -13.81 20.45 -3.66
CA GLN A 196 -14.22 21.12 -4.89
C GLN A 196 -13.53 20.51 -6.12
N PHE A 197 -12.27 20.10 -5.99
CA PHE A 197 -11.53 19.39 -7.03
C PHE A 197 -12.18 18.03 -7.34
N LEU A 198 -12.42 17.18 -6.34
CA LEU A 198 -13.13 15.91 -6.52
C LEU A 198 -14.51 16.09 -7.15
N GLY A 199 -15.31 17.04 -6.65
CA GLY A 199 -16.64 17.31 -7.16
C GLY A 199 -16.63 17.69 -8.65
N ARG A 200 -15.60 18.43 -9.10
CA ARG A 200 -15.41 18.75 -10.52
C ARG A 200 -14.93 17.55 -11.32
N LEU A 201 -14.04 16.73 -10.78
CA LEU A 201 -13.61 15.48 -11.43
C LEU A 201 -14.79 14.53 -11.68
N VAL A 202 -15.80 14.50 -10.80
CA VAL A 202 -17.03 13.72 -11.04
C VAL A 202 -17.87 14.31 -12.17
N LYS A 203 -17.94 15.64 -12.28
CA LYS A 203 -18.70 16.34 -13.32
C LYS A 203 -18.01 16.28 -14.70
N THR A 204 -16.69 16.18 -14.72
CA THR A 204 -15.93 16.01 -15.97
C THR A 204 -15.88 14.52 -16.32
N ALA A 205 -16.22 14.16 -17.55
CA ALA A 205 -16.32 12.77 -18.01
C ALA A 205 -15.07 11.92 -17.66
N SER A 206 -15.22 10.59 -17.76
CA SER A 206 -14.37 9.48 -17.29
C SER A 206 -12.84 9.51 -17.55
N GLY A 207 -12.29 10.54 -18.17
CA GLY A 207 -10.88 10.67 -18.56
C GLY A 207 -9.88 11.03 -17.46
N PHE A 208 -10.30 11.51 -16.29
CA PHE A 208 -9.38 12.06 -15.28
C PHE A 208 -8.99 11.08 -14.15
N GLN A 209 -8.89 9.78 -14.44
CA GLN A 209 -8.59 8.77 -13.41
C GLN A 209 -7.24 8.99 -12.72
N THR A 210 -6.23 9.44 -13.46
CA THR A 210 -4.93 9.82 -12.88
C THR A 210 -5.07 10.93 -11.83
N LEU A 211 -5.85 11.98 -12.13
CA LEU A 211 -6.09 13.07 -11.17
C LEU A 211 -6.90 12.60 -9.97
N TRP A 212 -7.86 11.68 -10.20
CA TRP A 212 -8.64 11.06 -9.13
C TRP A 212 -7.74 10.26 -8.16
N ASN A 213 -6.85 9.43 -8.70
CA ASN A 213 -5.92 8.62 -7.92
C ASN A 213 -4.96 9.51 -7.11
N LEU A 214 -4.37 10.53 -7.74
CA LEU A 214 -3.49 11.49 -7.07
C LEU A 214 -4.22 12.23 -5.95
N GLN A 215 -5.41 12.75 -6.23
CA GLN A 215 -6.21 13.48 -5.25
C GLN A 215 -6.55 12.59 -4.05
N LEU A 216 -7.10 11.39 -4.27
CA LEU A 216 -7.44 10.49 -3.17
C LEU A 216 -6.22 10.09 -2.33
N ALA A 217 -5.09 9.78 -2.97
CA ALA A 217 -3.86 9.45 -2.25
C ALA A 217 -3.37 10.63 -1.40
N ALA A 218 -3.39 11.86 -1.95
CA ALA A 218 -2.96 13.06 -1.25
C ALA A 218 -3.87 13.41 -0.06
N MET A 219 -5.18 13.14 -0.16
CA MET A 219 -6.11 13.42 0.94
C MET A 219 -5.92 12.47 2.11
N HIS A 220 -5.72 11.18 1.83
CA HIS A 220 -5.36 10.21 2.87
C HIS A 220 -4.01 10.56 3.51
N LEU A 221 -3.03 10.96 2.70
CA LEU A 221 -1.72 11.40 3.20
C LEU A 221 -1.88 12.63 4.09
N ARG A 222 -2.65 13.63 3.65
CA ARG A 222 -2.95 14.82 4.44
C ARG A 222 -3.57 14.45 5.78
N HIS A 223 -4.58 13.58 5.77
CA HIS A 223 -5.23 13.12 7.01
C HIS A 223 -4.19 12.59 8.01
N LEU A 224 -3.32 11.66 7.59
CA LEU A 224 -2.26 11.13 8.47
C LEU A 224 -1.30 12.22 8.97
N LEU A 225 -0.99 13.22 8.13
CA LEU A 225 -0.06 14.30 8.46
C LEU A 225 -0.67 15.37 9.37
N THR A 226 -1.99 15.57 9.34
CA THR A 226 -2.66 16.68 10.05
C THR A 226 -3.45 16.22 11.27
N THR A 227 -3.98 15.00 11.27
CA THR A 227 -4.83 14.48 12.35
C THR A 227 -4.03 14.28 13.63
N GLU A 228 -4.60 14.73 14.74
CA GLU A 228 -4.08 14.44 16.08
C GLU A 228 -4.76 13.18 16.59
N TYR A 229 -4.01 12.08 16.62
CA TYR A 229 -4.49 10.81 17.13
C TYR A 229 -4.41 10.82 18.66
N THR A 230 -5.54 11.03 19.31
CA THR A 230 -5.67 11.07 20.78
C THR A 230 -6.05 9.73 21.40
N SER A 231 -6.50 8.77 20.58
CA SER A 231 -6.82 7.43 21.05
C SER A 231 -5.53 6.68 21.40
N GLU A 232 -5.31 6.47 22.70
CA GLU A 232 -4.15 5.74 23.22
C GLU A 232 -4.19 4.24 22.86
N GLU A 233 -5.34 3.73 22.42
CA GLU A 233 -5.60 2.29 22.30
C GLU A 233 -5.58 1.75 20.85
N ALA A 234 -5.29 2.57 19.84
CA ALA A 234 -5.39 2.16 18.43
C ALA A 234 -4.22 2.64 17.56
N ILE A 235 -3.95 1.88 16.48
CA ILE A 235 -3.03 2.30 15.41
C ILE A 235 -3.65 3.50 14.69
N PRO A 236 -2.88 4.54 14.35
CA PRO A 236 -3.35 5.64 13.51
C PRO A 236 -3.92 5.11 12.18
N ASP A 237 -5.23 5.17 12.00
CA ASP A 237 -5.90 4.59 10.83
C ASP A 237 -6.11 5.61 9.71
N LEU A 238 -6.25 5.08 8.51
CA LEU A 238 -6.73 5.78 7.33
C LEU A 238 -8.26 5.74 7.32
N PRO A 239 -8.98 6.81 6.99
CA PRO A 239 -10.42 6.75 6.77
C PRO A 239 -10.81 5.66 5.77
N GLU A 240 -11.88 4.92 6.07
CA GLU A 240 -12.35 3.78 5.26
C GLU A 240 -13.38 4.21 4.22
N ASN A 241 -13.97 5.38 4.43
CA ASN A 241 -14.94 6.02 3.57
C ASN A 241 -14.62 7.51 3.43
N LEU A 242 -15.31 8.14 2.48
CA LEU A 242 -15.19 9.56 2.23
C LEU A 242 -15.58 10.33 3.50
N GLU A 243 -16.71 10.02 4.14
CA GLU A 243 -17.25 10.78 5.28
C GLU A 243 -16.24 10.98 6.43
N ASP A 244 -15.56 9.93 6.83
CA ASP A 244 -14.52 9.94 7.88
C ASP A 244 -13.30 10.80 7.51
N LEU A 245 -13.04 10.98 6.22
CA LEU A 245 -11.96 11.82 5.70
C LEU A 245 -12.32 13.33 5.72
N PHE A 246 -13.61 13.69 5.74
CA PHE A 246 -14.08 15.08 5.58
C PHE A 246 -14.77 15.72 6.76
N PHE A 247 -15.48 14.94 7.58
CA PHE A 247 -16.36 15.49 8.59
C PHE A 247 -15.79 15.61 10.02
N PRO A 248 -14.47 15.75 10.29
CA PRO A 248 -14.05 15.96 11.67
C PRO A 248 -14.25 17.40 12.17
N SER A 249 -14.64 18.39 11.34
CA SER A 249 -14.87 19.76 11.84
C SER A 249 -16.09 20.47 11.24
N GLU A 250 -16.88 21.11 12.11
CA GLU A 250 -18.01 21.99 11.73
C GLU A 250 -17.56 23.12 10.79
N THR A 251 -16.30 23.57 10.91
CA THR A 251 -15.73 24.64 10.09
C THR A 251 -15.67 24.28 8.60
N VAL A 252 -15.28 23.05 8.25
CA VAL A 252 -15.25 22.60 6.85
C VAL A 252 -16.67 22.43 6.33
N SER A 253 -17.58 21.87 7.13
CA SER A 253 -18.98 21.71 6.73
C SER A 253 -19.66 23.06 6.45
N ASN A 254 -19.40 24.08 7.25
CA ASN A 254 -19.96 25.43 7.06
C ASN A 254 -19.38 26.18 5.86
N ALA A 255 -18.21 25.79 5.36
CA ALA A 255 -17.58 26.40 4.19
C ALA A 255 -18.09 25.82 2.86
N LEU A 256 -18.82 24.71 2.89
CA LEU A 256 -19.37 24.05 1.70
C LEU A 256 -20.82 24.51 1.44
N THR A 257 -21.17 24.69 0.17
CA THR A 257 -22.57 24.91 -0.21
C THR A 257 -23.39 23.62 -0.04
N GLU A 258 -24.71 23.73 0.03
CA GLU A 258 -25.58 22.53 0.15
C GLU A 258 -25.46 21.62 -1.08
N GLU A 259 -25.30 22.18 -2.28
CA GLU A 259 -25.07 21.42 -3.50
C GLU A 259 -23.73 20.67 -3.48
N GLU A 260 -22.70 21.27 -2.88
CA GLU A 260 -21.41 20.63 -2.66
C GLU A 260 -21.56 19.46 -1.67
N LYS A 261 -22.23 19.67 -0.54
CA LYS A 261 -22.50 18.61 0.45
C LYS A 261 -23.27 17.44 -0.15
N GLU A 262 -24.31 17.70 -0.93
CA GLU A 262 -25.09 16.66 -1.61
C GLU A 262 -24.25 15.88 -2.62
N LEU A 263 -23.44 16.58 -3.42
CA LEU A 263 -22.50 15.95 -4.34
C LEU A 263 -21.52 15.05 -3.59
N PHE A 264 -21.00 15.48 -2.45
CA PHE A 264 -20.06 14.69 -1.66
C PHE A 264 -20.69 13.48 -1.01
N HIS A 265 -21.89 13.62 -0.48
CA HIS A 265 -22.63 12.48 0.03
C HIS A 265 -22.86 11.45 -1.08
N LYS A 266 -23.21 11.90 -2.30
CA LYS A 266 -23.31 11.02 -3.46
C LYS A 266 -21.99 10.31 -3.77
N ILE A 267 -20.86 11.03 -3.80
CA ILE A 267 -19.54 10.42 -4.02
C ILE A 267 -19.21 9.41 -2.93
N ALA A 268 -19.53 9.70 -1.67
CA ALA A 268 -19.30 8.82 -0.54
C ALA A 268 -20.06 7.50 -0.71
N VAL A 269 -21.34 7.59 -1.09
CA VAL A 269 -22.21 6.43 -1.33
C VAL A 269 -21.75 5.62 -2.55
N ASP A 270 -21.36 6.29 -3.64
CA ASP A 270 -20.92 5.64 -4.88
C ASP A 270 -19.53 4.97 -4.76
N THR A 271 -18.80 5.27 -3.69
CA THR A 271 -17.44 4.79 -3.49
C THR A 271 -17.43 3.60 -2.54
N THR A 272 -17.05 2.43 -3.04
CA THR A 272 -16.94 1.23 -2.20
C THR A 272 -15.83 1.41 -1.16
N PRO A 273 -16.09 1.16 0.14
CA PRO A 273 -15.08 1.31 1.20
C PRO A 273 -13.82 0.46 0.96
N ALA A 274 -14.00 -0.73 0.36
CA ALA A 274 -12.94 -1.72 0.16
C ALA A 274 -11.77 -1.26 -0.75
N GLY A 275 -11.94 -0.20 -1.54
CA GLY A 275 -10.89 0.36 -2.40
C GLY A 275 -10.46 1.77 -2.04
N PHE A 276 -11.11 2.43 -1.08
CA PHE A 276 -10.88 3.86 -0.81
C PHE A 276 -9.44 4.18 -0.37
N ARG A 277 -8.87 3.33 0.50
CA ARG A 277 -7.49 3.44 0.97
C ARG A 277 -6.44 3.04 -0.09
N LEU A 278 -6.86 2.36 -1.16
CA LEU A 278 -5.95 1.71 -2.08
C LEU A 278 -4.99 2.67 -2.80
N PRO A 279 -5.40 3.86 -3.30
CA PRO A 279 -4.47 4.77 -3.97
C PRO A 279 -3.23 5.07 -3.14
N LEU A 280 -3.38 5.41 -1.85
CA LEU A 280 -2.22 5.67 -0.99
C LEU A 280 -1.47 4.36 -0.67
N GLN A 281 -2.17 3.28 -0.35
CA GLN A 281 -1.54 2.01 0.01
C GLN A 281 -0.70 1.42 -1.13
N ILE A 282 -1.17 1.45 -2.38
CA ILE A 282 -0.40 0.98 -3.53
C ILE A 282 0.79 1.90 -3.82
N ALA A 283 0.63 3.21 -3.62
CA ALA A 283 1.74 4.15 -3.76
C ALA A 283 2.86 3.82 -2.77
N LEU A 284 2.51 3.62 -1.49
CA LEU A 284 3.46 3.34 -0.40
C LEU A 284 4.10 1.95 -0.52
N LEU A 285 3.29 0.92 -0.76
CA LEU A 285 3.74 -0.47 -0.68
C LEU A 285 4.30 -0.98 -2.01
N VAL A 286 3.90 -0.40 -3.14
CA VAL A 286 4.34 -0.86 -4.47
C VAL A 286 5.15 0.23 -5.18
N SER A 287 4.47 1.30 -5.61
CA SER A 287 5.09 2.45 -6.28
C SER A 287 4.06 3.57 -6.50
N PRO A 288 4.42 4.85 -6.32
CA PRO A 288 3.56 5.97 -6.67
C PRO A 288 3.32 6.09 -8.18
N ILE A 289 4.08 5.40 -9.04
CA ILE A 289 3.84 5.36 -10.50
C ILE A 289 2.42 4.85 -10.81
N PHE A 290 1.88 3.94 -9.99
CA PHE A 290 0.54 3.39 -10.21
C PHE A 290 -0.59 4.41 -10.03
N LEU A 291 -0.32 5.52 -9.32
CA LEU A 291 -1.26 6.64 -9.26
C LEU A 291 -1.49 7.27 -10.64
N LEU A 292 -0.51 7.15 -11.53
CA LEU A 292 -0.58 7.69 -12.89
C LEU A 292 -1.35 6.80 -13.86
N SER A 293 -1.78 5.62 -13.44
CA SER A 293 -2.58 4.72 -14.28
C SER A 293 -3.94 5.31 -14.66
N SER A 294 -4.47 4.88 -15.80
CA SER A 294 -5.83 5.20 -16.26
C SER A 294 -6.91 4.41 -15.52
N LEU A 295 -6.55 3.57 -14.56
CA LEU A 295 -7.50 2.81 -13.77
C LEU A 295 -7.99 3.64 -12.59
N LYS A 296 -9.30 3.61 -12.34
CA LYS A 296 -9.90 4.13 -11.12
C LYS A 296 -9.52 3.22 -9.96
N LEU A 297 -8.41 3.48 -9.27
CA LEU A 297 -7.88 2.59 -8.24
C LEU A 297 -8.88 2.35 -7.11
N VAL A 298 -9.68 3.36 -6.78
CA VAL A 298 -10.72 3.21 -5.75
C VAL A 298 -11.78 2.14 -6.05
N SER A 299 -11.96 1.77 -7.34
CA SER A 299 -12.86 0.68 -7.73
C SER A 299 -12.20 -0.70 -7.71
N ALA A 300 -10.89 -0.77 -7.48
CA ALA A 300 -10.15 -2.01 -7.43
C ALA A 300 -10.18 -2.58 -6.01
N VAL A 301 -10.38 -3.90 -5.92
CA VAL A 301 -10.25 -4.67 -4.68
C VAL A 301 -8.87 -5.32 -4.67
N TRP A 302 -8.14 -5.17 -3.57
CA TRP A 302 -6.83 -5.74 -3.39
C TRP A 302 -6.78 -6.59 -2.13
N ASP A 303 -6.28 -7.82 -2.30
CA ASP A 303 -5.97 -8.68 -1.18
C ASP A 303 -4.74 -8.11 -0.43
N LYS A 304 -4.89 -7.95 0.89
CA LYS A 304 -3.88 -7.30 1.72
C LYS A 304 -2.64 -8.16 1.89
N GLU A 305 -2.79 -9.48 1.95
CA GLU A 305 -1.66 -10.40 1.98
C GLU A 305 -0.89 -10.34 0.66
N GLU A 306 -1.60 -10.34 -0.47
CA GLU A 306 -0.97 -10.17 -1.80
C GLU A 306 -0.21 -8.85 -1.89
N LEU A 307 -0.81 -7.74 -1.44
CA LEU A 307 -0.16 -6.43 -1.44
C LEU A 307 1.11 -6.42 -0.57
N LEU A 308 1.07 -7.02 0.63
CA LEU A 308 2.22 -7.12 1.53
C LEU A 308 3.34 -7.99 0.93
N CYS A 309 3.00 -9.18 0.44
CA CYS A 309 3.96 -10.08 -0.18
C CYS A 309 4.59 -9.46 -1.43
N PHE A 310 3.78 -8.80 -2.25
CA PHE A 310 4.27 -8.08 -3.43
C PHE A 310 5.23 -6.94 -3.03
N SER A 311 4.85 -6.15 -2.04
CA SER A 311 5.68 -5.06 -1.51
C SER A 311 7.05 -5.54 -1.04
N LYS A 312 7.07 -6.64 -0.29
CA LYS A 312 8.30 -7.24 0.24
C LYS A 312 9.19 -7.81 -0.86
N THR A 313 8.60 -8.44 -1.87
CA THR A 313 9.32 -9.08 -2.97
C THR A 313 9.95 -8.09 -3.96
N LEU A 314 9.48 -6.85 -4.01
CA LEU A 314 10.13 -5.79 -4.80
C LEU A 314 11.55 -5.45 -4.31
N GLY A 315 11.84 -5.66 -3.02
CA GLY A 315 13.11 -5.27 -2.42
C GLY A 315 13.32 -3.76 -2.37
N ASN A 316 14.54 -3.33 -2.04
CA ASN A 316 14.94 -1.91 -1.98
C ASN A 316 16.05 -1.55 -2.99
N GLN A 317 16.31 -2.42 -3.95
CA GLN A 317 17.33 -2.24 -4.99
C GLN A 317 16.72 -1.79 -6.32
N LYS A 318 15.82 -0.80 -6.25
CA LYS A 318 15.08 -0.30 -7.41
C LYS A 318 16.03 0.40 -8.40
N PRO A 319 15.83 0.25 -9.73
CA PRO A 319 16.60 0.98 -10.72
C PRO A 319 16.57 2.50 -10.49
N GLU A 320 17.65 3.17 -10.85
CA GLU A 320 17.85 4.59 -10.57
C GLU A 320 16.79 5.46 -11.27
N VAL A 321 16.50 5.18 -12.54
CA VAL A 321 15.46 5.88 -13.31
C VAL A 321 14.09 5.80 -12.63
N ILE A 322 13.69 4.62 -12.15
CA ILE A 322 12.41 4.44 -11.43
C ILE A 322 12.44 5.19 -10.09
N SER A 323 13.56 5.11 -9.36
CA SER A 323 13.72 5.82 -8.08
C SER A 323 13.63 7.34 -8.24
N SER A 324 14.18 7.89 -9.33
CA SER A 324 14.10 9.31 -9.68
C SER A 324 12.66 9.74 -9.97
N ILE A 325 11.94 8.97 -10.80
CA ILE A 325 10.52 9.19 -11.11
C ILE A 325 9.68 9.17 -9.84
N GLU A 326 9.87 8.17 -8.98
CA GLU A 326 9.13 8.07 -7.72
C GLU A 326 9.41 9.24 -6.78
N LYS A 327 10.65 9.74 -6.71
CA LYS A 327 10.99 10.95 -5.95
C LYS A 327 10.13 12.13 -6.41
N MET A 328 10.01 12.35 -7.73
CA MET A 328 9.21 13.44 -8.28
C MET A 328 7.71 13.29 -8.00
N ILE A 329 7.16 12.08 -8.15
CA ILE A 329 5.73 11.84 -7.87
C ILE A 329 5.44 12.01 -6.38
N TRP A 330 6.30 11.53 -5.49
CA TRP A 330 6.14 11.74 -4.05
C TRP A 330 6.23 13.22 -3.67
N THR A 331 7.18 13.97 -4.22
CA THR A 331 7.23 15.44 -4.02
C THR A 331 5.92 16.09 -4.42
N ALA A 332 5.40 15.79 -5.61
CA ALA A 332 4.09 16.27 -6.05
C ALA A 332 2.95 15.87 -5.09
N LEU A 333 2.96 14.63 -4.59
CA LEU A 333 1.92 14.15 -3.68
C LEU A 333 1.95 14.84 -2.33
N PHE A 334 3.14 15.08 -1.76
CA PHE A 334 3.30 15.88 -0.54
C PHE A 334 2.88 17.33 -0.78
N ASP A 335 3.27 17.95 -1.91
CA ASP A 335 2.85 19.30 -2.25
C ASP A 335 1.31 19.43 -2.33
N ILE A 336 0.62 18.42 -2.89
CA ILE A 336 -0.85 18.38 -2.91
C ILE A 336 -1.41 18.18 -1.50
N ALA A 337 -0.86 17.24 -0.72
CA ALA A 337 -1.31 16.94 0.63
C ALA A 337 -1.16 18.14 1.58
N GLU A 338 -0.08 18.92 1.43
CA GLU A 338 0.12 20.15 2.19
C GLU A 338 -0.77 21.30 1.72
N GLY A 339 -1.26 21.24 0.47
CA GLY A 339 -1.97 22.32 -0.19
C GLY A 339 -1.04 23.40 -0.75
N SER A 340 0.19 23.05 -1.06
CA SER A 340 1.13 23.90 -1.79
C SER A 340 0.81 23.94 -3.29
N THR A 341 0.10 22.93 -3.81
CA THR A 341 -0.33 22.84 -5.21
C THR A 341 -1.65 22.08 -5.33
N GLN A 342 -2.33 22.21 -6.47
CA GLN A 342 -3.48 21.37 -6.82
C GLN A 342 -3.07 20.21 -7.75
N PRO A 343 -3.81 19.09 -7.78
CA PRO A 343 -3.41 17.91 -8.56
C PRO A 343 -3.23 18.18 -10.06
N TYR A 344 -4.07 19.04 -10.65
CA TYR A 344 -3.92 19.39 -12.07
C TYR A 344 -2.57 20.05 -12.35
N LEU A 345 -2.15 21.02 -11.51
CA LEU A 345 -0.88 21.72 -11.66
C LEU A 345 0.31 20.80 -11.36
N ALA A 346 0.20 19.95 -10.33
CA ALA A 346 1.19 18.93 -10.04
C ALA A 346 1.36 17.95 -11.20
N MET A 347 0.26 17.48 -11.79
CA MET A 347 0.30 16.57 -12.93
C MET A 347 0.89 17.24 -14.17
N ARG A 348 0.53 18.51 -14.43
CA ARG A 348 1.16 19.29 -15.50
C ARG A 348 2.68 19.36 -15.32
N ARG A 349 3.14 19.65 -14.09
CA ARG A 349 4.55 19.69 -13.74
C ARG A 349 5.24 18.34 -13.97
N LEU A 350 4.63 17.25 -13.51
CA LEU A 350 5.15 15.90 -13.74
C LEU A 350 5.27 15.59 -15.22
N VAL A 351 4.24 15.90 -16.02
CA VAL A 351 4.25 15.70 -17.47
C VAL A 351 5.35 16.49 -18.18
N THR A 352 5.75 17.64 -17.64
CA THR A 352 6.83 18.45 -18.23
C THR A 352 8.22 18.11 -17.72
N GLU A 353 8.36 17.77 -16.43
CA GLU A 353 9.65 17.69 -15.74
C GLU A 353 10.17 16.25 -15.53
N LEU A 354 9.33 15.22 -15.69
CA LEU A 354 9.81 13.84 -15.60
C LEU A 354 10.96 13.59 -16.59
N PRO A 355 11.92 12.69 -16.26
CA PRO A 355 13.09 12.43 -17.10
C PRO A 355 12.70 11.60 -18.33
N TRP A 356 11.96 12.20 -19.27
CA TRP A 356 11.35 11.50 -20.40
C TRP A 356 12.37 10.79 -21.30
N THR A 357 13.55 11.38 -21.49
CA THR A 357 14.63 10.74 -22.25
C THR A 357 15.08 9.44 -21.58
N ASP A 358 15.24 9.42 -20.26
CA ASP A 358 15.62 8.21 -19.52
C ASP A 358 14.45 7.20 -19.46
N ILE A 359 13.21 7.70 -19.35
CA ILE A 359 12.00 6.87 -19.39
C ILE A 359 11.91 6.14 -20.73
N GLU A 360 12.10 6.85 -21.85
CA GLU A 360 12.04 6.28 -23.21
C GLU A 360 13.22 5.32 -23.47
N ALA A 361 14.35 5.53 -22.80
CA ALA A 361 15.55 4.69 -22.90
C ALA A 361 15.61 3.54 -21.88
N MET A 362 14.56 3.31 -21.08
CA MET A 362 14.52 2.22 -20.10
C MET A 362 14.81 0.87 -20.75
N THR A 363 15.63 0.07 -20.08
CA THR A 363 15.90 -1.32 -20.45
C THR A 363 14.69 -2.22 -20.17
N ALA A 364 14.64 -3.39 -20.80
CA ALA A 364 13.57 -4.37 -20.56
C ALA A 364 13.47 -4.77 -19.07
N SER A 365 14.59 -4.89 -18.36
CA SER A 365 14.60 -5.20 -16.92
C SER A 365 13.99 -4.09 -16.05
N GLU A 366 14.09 -2.83 -16.48
CA GLU A 366 13.51 -1.68 -15.79
C GLU A 366 12.02 -1.57 -16.08
N ILE A 367 11.63 -1.74 -17.35
CA ILE A 367 10.22 -1.77 -17.78
C ILE A 367 9.44 -2.86 -17.02
N GLU A 368 10.02 -4.05 -16.93
CA GLU A 368 9.42 -5.21 -16.27
C GLU A 368 9.71 -5.25 -14.75
N TRP A 369 10.13 -4.13 -14.15
CA TRP A 369 10.49 -4.11 -12.72
C TRP A 369 9.32 -4.53 -11.81
N PHE A 370 8.09 -4.19 -12.18
CA PHE A 370 6.89 -4.54 -11.43
C PHE A 370 6.14 -5.76 -11.99
N LYS A 371 6.69 -6.42 -13.02
CA LYS A 371 6.00 -7.52 -13.70
C LYS A 371 5.95 -8.77 -12.80
N PRO A 372 4.75 -9.25 -12.41
CA PRO A 372 4.63 -10.50 -11.68
C PRO A 372 5.05 -11.68 -12.57
N VAL A 373 5.75 -12.65 -12.00
CA VAL A 373 6.02 -13.93 -12.64
C VAL A 373 5.06 -14.95 -12.04
N ASN A 374 4.76 -16.07 -12.71
CA ASN A 374 3.88 -17.12 -12.16
C ASN A 374 4.58 -17.88 -11.01
N ALA A 375 5.03 -17.18 -9.99
CA ALA A 375 5.57 -17.72 -8.75
C ALA A 375 4.49 -17.73 -7.67
N GLU A 376 4.65 -18.68 -6.74
CA GLU A 376 3.86 -18.73 -5.52
C GLU A 376 4.15 -17.52 -4.64
N LEU A 377 3.13 -17.11 -3.86
CA LEU A 377 3.30 -16.09 -2.84
C LEU A 377 4.30 -16.59 -1.81
N PRO A 378 5.47 -15.94 -1.65
CA PRO A 378 6.33 -16.30 -0.55
C PRO A 378 5.56 -16.03 0.74
N ALA A 379 5.60 -16.97 1.67
CA ALA A 379 5.16 -16.72 3.03
C ALA A 379 5.76 -15.40 3.52
N THR A 380 4.95 -14.62 4.25
CA THR A 380 5.33 -13.33 4.83
C THR A 380 6.56 -13.42 5.75
N GLY A 381 6.96 -14.63 6.18
CA GLY A 381 8.20 -14.92 6.92
C GLY A 381 9.45 -15.20 6.07
N HIS A 382 9.35 -15.41 4.75
CA HIS A 382 10.53 -15.60 3.90
C HIS A 382 11.29 -14.28 3.75
N ASN A 383 12.51 -14.26 4.24
CA ASN A 383 13.37 -13.08 4.30
C ASN A 383 14.64 -13.34 3.53
N PHE A 384 14.97 -12.47 2.58
CA PHE A 384 16.22 -12.50 1.84
C PHE A 384 16.93 -11.16 2.03
N ILE A 385 18.09 -11.20 2.68
CA ILE A 385 18.96 -10.04 2.90
C ILE A 385 20.31 -10.37 2.27
N VAL A 386 20.84 -9.42 1.48
CA VAL A 386 22.13 -9.56 0.79
C VAL A 386 23.18 -8.75 1.52
N GLY A 387 24.28 -9.42 1.87
CA GLY A 387 25.44 -8.81 2.52
C GLY A 387 25.33 -8.71 4.05
N PRO A 388 26.34 -8.13 4.70
CA PRO A 388 26.36 -7.99 6.15
C PRO A 388 25.33 -6.96 6.63
N ILE A 389 24.69 -7.25 7.77
CA ILE A 389 23.81 -6.31 8.47
C ILE A 389 24.65 -5.52 9.45
N SER A 390 24.52 -4.19 9.44
CA SER A 390 25.21 -3.32 10.39
C SER A 390 24.83 -3.69 11.82
N PRO A 391 25.77 -3.80 12.77
CA PRO A 391 25.45 -4.04 14.17
C PRO A 391 24.68 -2.87 14.82
N ASN A 392 24.75 -1.68 14.22
CA ASN A 392 24.01 -0.49 14.65
C ASN A 392 22.59 -0.43 14.05
N TRP A 393 22.23 -1.36 13.17
CA TRP A 393 20.84 -1.51 12.75
C TRP A 393 20.05 -2.01 13.97
N PRO A 394 19.01 -1.31 14.45
CA PRO A 394 18.31 -1.65 15.69
C PRO A 394 17.78 -3.08 15.66
N MET A 395 17.38 -3.52 14.47
CA MET A 395 16.80 -4.82 14.22
C MET A 395 17.85 -5.91 13.91
N ALA A 396 19.15 -5.59 14.00
CA ALA A 396 20.23 -6.52 13.65
C ALA A 396 20.16 -7.82 14.46
N LEU A 397 19.82 -7.74 15.76
CA LEU A 397 19.71 -8.91 16.63
C LEU A 397 18.64 -9.88 16.13
N VAL A 398 17.48 -9.34 15.73
CA VAL A 398 16.34 -10.11 15.24
C VAL A 398 16.62 -10.72 13.87
N LEU A 399 17.49 -10.09 13.06
CA LEU A 399 17.87 -10.59 11.73
C LEU A 399 19.00 -11.62 11.73
N ARG A 400 19.83 -11.69 12.79
CA ARG A 400 20.96 -12.62 12.86
C ARG A 400 20.60 -14.08 12.54
N PRO A 401 19.47 -14.64 13.02
CA PRO A 401 19.09 -16.01 12.70
C PRO A 401 18.79 -16.27 11.22
N LEU A 402 18.50 -15.21 10.44
CA LEU A 402 18.16 -15.31 9.02
C LEU A 402 19.36 -15.21 8.09
N LEU A 403 20.51 -14.76 8.60
CA LEU A 403 21.71 -14.68 7.78
C LEU A 403 22.18 -16.11 7.48
N PRO A 404 22.51 -16.44 6.21
CA PRO A 404 23.15 -17.70 5.90
C PRO A 404 24.37 -17.81 6.81
N GLY A 405 24.37 -18.82 7.69
CA GLY A 405 25.44 -19.02 8.65
C GLY A 405 26.78 -18.94 7.92
N PRO A 406 27.85 -18.42 8.55
CA PRO A 406 29.16 -18.39 7.93
C PRO A 406 29.41 -19.82 7.45
N ILE A 407 29.41 -20.01 6.12
CA ILE A 407 29.68 -21.30 5.51
C ILE A 407 31.06 -21.62 6.05
N ALA A 408 31.11 -22.50 7.05
CA ALA A 408 32.37 -22.97 7.58
C ALA A 408 33.09 -23.46 6.33
N SER A 409 34.23 -22.82 6.04
CA SER A 409 35.17 -23.31 5.02
C SER A 409 35.72 -24.64 5.52
N GLY A 410 34.85 -25.65 5.55
CA GLY A 410 35.14 -27.04 5.78
C GLY A 410 35.43 -27.62 4.42
N SER A 411 36.72 -27.69 4.12
CA SER A 411 37.34 -28.69 3.26
C SER A 411 36.35 -29.75 2.74
N GLU A 412 36.00 -29.65 1.46
CA GLU A 412 35.53 -30.79 0.68
C GLU A 412 36.66 -31.82 0.60
N GLN A 413 36.83 -32.58 1.68
CA GLN A 413 37.61 -33.80 1.65
C GLN A 413 36.72 -34.88 1.06
N ARG A 414 36.88 -35.04 -0.25
CA ARG A 414 36.56 -36.23 -1.06
C ARG A 414 36.19 -37.45 -0.21
N ARG A 415 34.95 -37.89 -0.35
CA ARG A 415 34.63 -39.31 -0.25
C ARG A 415 33.83 -39.72 -1.47
N ASN A 416 34.58 -39.97 -2.54
CA ASN A 416 34.20 -40.92 -3.58
C ASN A 416 34.20 -42.30 -2.90
N GLU A 417 33.05 -42.94 -2.82
CA GLU A 417 32.97 -44.40 -2.69
C GLU A 417 31.65 -44.85 -3.34
N ASN A 418 31.84 -45.47 -4.51
CA ASN A 418 30.93 -46.24 -5.33
C ASN A 418 29.84 -47.00 -4.56
N GLN A 419 28.66 -47.10 -5.17
CA GLN A 419 28.01 -48.41 -5.32
C GLN A 419 27.00 -48.39 -6.47
N ASP A 420 27.42 -49.06 -7.54
CA ASP A 420 26.58 -49.64 -8.59
C ASP A 420 25.66 -50.72 -8.01
N GLY A 421 24.48 -50.89 -8.61
CA GLY A 421 23.55 -51.97 -8.29
C GLY A 421 22.28 -51.88 -9.13
N GLU A 422 22.34 -52.35 -10.37
CA GLU A 422 21.21 -52.88 -11.13
C GLU A 422 20.60 -54.08 -10.37
N GLU A 423 19.27 -54.20 -10.35
CA GLU A 423 18.55 -55.40 -10.83
C GLU A 423 17.04 -55.32 -10.53
N ASP A 424 16.31 -55.67 -11.60
CA ASP A 424 14.90 -55.99 -11.78
C ASP A 424 14.13 -56.62 -10.61
N ALA A 425 12.86 -56.23 -10.47
CA ALA A 425 11.79 -57.17 -10.12
C ALA A 425 10.42 -56.60 -10.53
N GLU A 426 9.84 -57.24 -11.54
CA GLU A 426 8.42 -57.17 -11.91
C GLU A 426 7.54 -57.55 -10.71
N HIS A 427 6.50 -56.76 -10.44
CA HIS A 427 5.35 -57.25 -9.68
C HIS A 427 4.04 -56.77 -10.31
N ASP A 428 3.48 -57.68 -11.09
CA ASP A 428 2.05 -57.80 -11.39
C ASP A 428 1.25 -57.74 -10.09
N SER A 429 0.22 -56.90 -10.07
CA SER A 429 -0.97 -57.13 -9.26
C SER A 429 -2.16 -56.53 -10.00
N ASP A 430 -2.94 -57.45 -10.57
CA ASP A 430 -4.22 -57.26 -11.21
C ASP A 430 -5.26 -56.53 -10.31
N PRO A 431 -6.34 -56.01 -10.92
CA PRO A 431 -7.31 -55.14 -10.27
C PRO A 431 -8.41 -55.93 -9.57
N ASP A 432 -8.77 -55.51 -8.35
CA ASP A 432 -9.98 -55.98 -7.66
C ASP A 432 -11.20 -55.11 -8.05
N PRO A 433 -12.40 -55.68 -8.24
CA PRO A 433 -13.55 -55.01 -8.84
C PRO A 433 -14.52 -54.43 -7.81
N ASP A 434 -15.42 -53.58 -8.32
CA ASP A 434 -16.75 -53.27 -7.78
C ASP A 434 -16.85 -52.62 -6.38
N VAL A 435 -16.72 -51.29 -6.37
CA VAL A 435 -17.46 -50.44 -5.42
C VAL A 435 -18.42 -49.54 -6.22
N PRO A 436 -19.75 -49.70 -6.07
CA PRO A 436 -20.70 -48.85 -6.75
C PRO A 436 -20.63 -47.41 -6.21
N ALA A 437 -20.53 -46.46 -7.12
CA ALA A 437 -20.54 -45.04 -6.82
C ALA A 437 -21.83 -44.63 -6.09
N PRO A 438 -21.76 -43.72 -5.10
CA PRO A 438 -22.96 -43.13 -4.51
C PRO A 438 -23.71 -42.30 -5.56
N ALA A 439 -25.03 -42.44 -5.57
CA ALA A 439 -25.94 -41.73 -6.46
C ALA A 439 -25.77 -40.21 -6.36
N PRO A 440 -25.89 -39.47 -7.47
CA PRO A 440 -25.83 -38.01 -7.44
C PRO A 440 -27.03 -37.46 -6.66
N GLU A 441 -26.75 -36.53 -5.74
CA GLU A 441 -27.76 -35.69 -5.10
C GLU A 441 -28.58 -34.95 -6.16
N PRO A 442 -29.91 -34.80 -5.95
CA PRO A 442 -30.77 -34.07 -6.88
C PRO A 442 -30.36 -32.60 -6.93
N ALA A 443 -30.21 -32.10 -8.15
CA ALA A 443 -30.01 -30.68 -8.43
C ALA A 443 -31.16 -29.85 -7.81
N PRO A 444 -30.87 -28.66 -7.27
CA PRO A 444 -31.91 -27.75 -6.80
C PRO A 444 -32.82 -27.35 -7.96
N GLU A 445 -34.12 -27.42 -7.72
CA GLU A 445 -35.18 -27.05 -8.65
C GLU A 445 -34.92 -25.66 -9.26
N GLU A 446 -34.73 -25.68 -10.57
CA GLU A 446 -34.61 -24.53 -11.44
C GLU A 446 -35.92 -23.73 -11.35
N SER A 447 -35.89 -22.63 -10.60
CA SER A 447 -36.99 -21.68 -10.54
C SER A 447 -37.20 -21.11 -11.95
N ALA A 448 -38.44 -21.22 -12.43
CA ALA A 448 -38.86 -20.77 -13.76
C ALA A 448 -38.39 -19.33 -14.05
N PRO A 449 -37.96 -19.03 -15.29
CA PRO A 449 -37.57 -17.68 -15.66
C PRO A 449 -38.77 -16.73 -15.54
N GLU A 450 -38.57 -15.61 -14.85
CA GLU A 450 -39.47 -14.47 -14.88
C GLU A 450 -39.71 -14.04 -16.34
N PRO A 451 -40.95 -13.68 -16.72
CA PRO A 451 -41.25 -13.17 -18.05
C PRO A 451 -40.47 -11.89 -18.31
N ALA A 452 -39.86 -11.82 -19.49
CA ALA A 452 -39.12 -10.65 -19.95
C ALA A 452 -39.98 -9.37 -19.86
N PRO A 453 -39.42 -8.23 -19.41
CA PRO A 453 -40.12 -6.97 -19.42
C PRO A 453 -40.49 -6.58 -20.85
N GLU A 454 -41.73 -6.13 -21.05
CA GLU A 454 -42.21 -5.60 -22.33
C GLU A 454 -41.29 -4.49 -22.85
N PRO A 455 -41.01 -4.45 -24.16
CA PRO A 455 -40.21 -3.41 -24.76
C PRO A 455 -40.88 -2.05 -24.55
N ALA A 456 -40.10 -1.08 -24.08
CA ALA A 456 -40.54 0.31 -23.96
C ALA A 456 -41.04 0.84 -25.33
N PRO A 457 -42.11 1.65 -25.36
CA PRO A 457 -42.64 2.21 -26.59
C PRO A 457 -41.57 3.06 -27.30
N GLU A 458 -41.46 2.85 -28.61
CA GLU A 458 -40.57 3.62 -29.49
C GLU A 458 -40.79 5.13 -29.31
N PRO A 459 -39.72 5.93 -29.18
CA PRO A 459 -39.83 7.38 -29.15
C PRO A 459 -40.37 7.88 -30.50
N ALA A 460 -41.32 8.80 -30.42
CA ALA A 460 -41.91 9.47 -31.59
C ALA A 460 -40.81 10.13 -32.44
N PRO A 461 -40.95 10.12 -33.79
CA PRO A 461 -39.97 10.71 -34.69
C PRO A 461 -39.85 12.22 -34.44
N GLU A 462 -38.62 12.69 -34.32
CA GLU A 462 -38.30 14.11 -34.23
C GLU A 462 -38.75 14.84 -35.51
N PRO A 463 -39.33 16.06 -35.39
CA PRO A 463 -39.74 16.83 -36.54
C PRO A 463 -38.53 17.29 -37.35
N GLU A 464 -38.58 17.06 -38.66
CA GLU A 464 -37.59 17.50 -39.64
C GLU A 464 -37.34 19.01 -39.53
N GLU A 465 -36.11 19.39 -39.17
CA GLU A 465 -35.63 20.76 -39.31
C GLU A 465 -35.50 21.09 -40.79
N SER A 466 -36.54 21.78 -41.29
CA SER A 466 -36.55 22.45 -42.59
C SER A 466 -35.49 23.55 -42.62
N THR A 467 -34.33 23.25 -43.19
CA THR A 467 -33.32 24.25 -43.59
C THR A 467 -33.88 25.07 -44.75
N GLY A 468 -34.56 26.16 -44.42
CA GLY A 468 -34.95 27.19 -45.37
C GLY A 468 -33.75 28.04 -45.79
N ASP A 469 -33.38 27.91 -47.06
CA ASP A 469 -32.50 28.81 -47.80
C ASP A 469 -32.96 30.28 -47.67
N ALA A 470 -32.06 31.14 -47.20
CA ALA A 470 -32.21 32.59 -47.27
C ALA A 470 -31.43 33.14 -48.49
N PRO A 471 -32.07 33.91 -49.39
CA PRO A 471 -31.40 34.45 -50.56
C PRO A 471 -30.62 35.73 -50.24
N ALA A 472 -29.51 35.88 -50.95
CA ALA A 472 -28.62 37.03 -50.96
C ALA A 472 -29.36 38.34 -51.30
N GLY A 473 -29.19 39.35 -50.44
CA GLY A 473 -29.54 40.74 -50.73
C GLY A 473 -28.36 41.48 -51.39
N PRO A 474 -28.61 42.42 -52.32
CA PRO A 474 -27.58 43.09 -53.09
C PRO A 474 -26.94 44.24 -52.30
N ALA A 475 -25.63 44.41 -52.49
CA ALA A 475 -24.90 45.59 -52.12
C ALA A 475 -25.13 46.69 -53.17
N ASP A 476 -25.61 47.86 -52.74
CA ASP A 476 -25.34 49.10 -53.46
C ASP A 476 -25.47 50.34 -52.58
N SER A 477 -24.56 51.29 -52.85
CA SER A 477 -24.52 52.72 -52.49
C SER A 477 -24.10 53.15 -51.06
N LYS A 478 -22.82 53.53 -50.87
CA LYS A 478 -22.29 54.89 -51.09
C LYS A 478 -20.78 54.98 -50.80
#